data_AF-C0Z8U3-F1
#
_entry.id   AF-C0Z8U3-F1
#
_cell.length_a   1.000
_cell.length_b   1.000
_cell.length_c   1.000
_cell.angle_alpha   90.00
_cell.angle_beta   90.00
_cell.angle_gamma   90.00
#
_symmetry.space_group_name_H-M   'P 1'
#
loop_
_entity.id
_entity.type
_entity.pdbx_description
1 polymer ?
#
loop_
_entity_poly.entity_id
_entity_poly.type
_entity_poly.pdbx_seq_one_letter_code
_entity_poly.pdbx_strand_id
1 'polypeptide(L)'
;MPITPEQAWAFLTSSEGAKLWLGHVANLTFSEGETFTSSDGISGQFRVVKPFRQFRLKWSMKDWEKPSTLQIRLLSDKPDQTTISFHQENLDHENTREQMKLHWEEVLNEIKQKFSMMERG
;
A
#
# COMPACT_ATOMS: atom_id res chain seq x y z
N MET A 1 -0.72 -14.67 -3.76
CA MET A 1 -1.85 -15.04 -2.87
C MET A 1 -2.95 -15.63 -3.72
N PRO A 2 -3.72 -16.63 -3.25
CA PRO A 2 -4.81 -17.27 -3.99
C PRO A 2 -6.06 -16.38 -4.02
N ILE A 3 -5.93 -15.18 -4.57
CA ILE A 3 -7.00 -14.18 -4.68
C ILE A 3 -6.95 -13.51 -6.05
N THR A 4 -8.11 -13.06 -6.51
CA THR A 4 -8.27 -12.24 -7.71
C THR A 4 -7.67 -10.83 -7.51
N PRO A 5 -7.29 -10.12 -8.60
CA PRO A 5 -6.89 -8.71 -8.53
C PRO A 5 -7.98 -7.80 -7.92
N GLU A 6 -9.24 -8.13 -8.16
CA GLU A 6 -10.41 -7.45 -7.62
C GLU A 6 -10.48 -7.56 -6.10
N GLN A 7 -10.29 -8.77 -5.55
CA GLN A 7 -10.22 -8.98 -4.11
C GLN A 7 -9.02 -8.26 -3.48
N ALA A 8 -7.85 -8.32 -4.11
CA ALA A 8 -6.66 -7.62 -3.65
C ALA A 8 -6.88 -6.09 -3.63
N TRP A 9 -7.47 -5.54 -4.68
CA TRP A 9 -7.78 -4.12 -4.78
C TRP A 9 -8.83 -3.68 -3.76
N ALA A 10 -9.93 -4.44 -3.64
CA ALA A 10 -10.98 -4.17 -2.67
C ALA A 10 -10.43 -4.17 -1.24
N PHE A 11 -9.53 -5.09 -0.91
CA PHE A 11 -8.86 -5.09 0.39
C PHE A 11 -7.95 -3.87 0.56
N LEU A 12 -7.03 -3.60 -0.37
CA LEU A 12 -6.11 -2.46 -0.28
C LEU A 12 -6.82 -1.09 -0.15
N THR A 13 -8.02 -0.97 -0.71
CA THR A 13 -8.85 0.24 -0.68
C THR A 13 -9.92 0.24 0.41
N SER A 14 -10.06 -0.86 1.16
CA SER A 14 -10.91 -0.91 2.35
C SER A 14 -10.28 -0.13 3.50
N SER A 15 -11.07 0.26 4.50
CA SER A 15 -10.55 0.91 5.71
C SER A 15 -9.53 0.04 6.46
N GLU A 16 -9.73 -1.28 6.47
CA GLU A 16 -8.81 -2.22 7.11
C GLU A 16 -7.49 -2.32 6.36
N GLY A 17 -7.54 -2.54 5.05
CA GLY A 17 -6.32 -2.66 4.24
C GLY A 17 -5.59 -1.33 4.12
N ALA A 18 -6.28 -0.22 3.88
CA ALA A 18 -5.71 1.12 3.84
C ALA A 18 -4.95 1.44 5.14
N LYS A 19 -5.51 1.06 6.29
CA LYS A 19 -4.85 1.23 7.58
C LYS A 19 -3.49 0.55 7.67
N LEU A 20 -3.29 -0.59 7.00
CA LEU A 20 -2.01 -1.31 7.04
C LEU A 20 -0.87 -0.53 6.36
N TRP A 21 -1.14 0.21 5.29
CA TRP A 21 -0.08 0.84 4.49
C TRP A 21 -0.12 2.38 4.46
N LEU A 22 -1.22 2.98 4.90
CA LEU A 22 -1.39 4.44 5.05
C LEU A 22 -1.57 4.87 6.51
N GLY A 23 -1.79 3.94 7.43
CA GLY A 23 -2.28 4.25 8.77
C GLY A 23 -3.73 4.76 8.75
N HIS A 24 -4.14 5.36 9.85
CA HIS A 24 -5.50 5.84 10.08
C HIS A 24 -5.74 7.15 9.34
N VAL A 25 -6.42 7.04 8.19
CA VAL A 25 -6.86 8.19 7.40
C VAL A 25 -8.38 8.30 7.48
N ALA A 26 -8.89 9.47 7.88
CA ALA A 26 -10.30 9.77 7.84
C ALA A 26 -10.74 10.17 6.42
N ASN A 27 -11.87 9.65 5.95
CA ASN A 27 -12.50 10.01 4.67
C ASN A 27 -11.59 9.92 3.43
N LEU A 28 -10.79 8.85 3.33
CA LEU A 28 -9.87 8.66 2.21
C LEU A 28 -10.62 8.27 0.92
N THR A 29 -10.33 8.99 -0.17
CA THR A 29 -10.75 8.60 -1.52
C THR A 29 -9.56 8.10 -2.34
N PHE A 30 -9.73 7.04 -3.12
CA PHE A 30 -8.69 6.55 -4.02
C PHE A 30 -8.90 7.12 -5.42
N SER A 31 -8.48 8.37 -5.63
CA SER A 31 -8.52 9.06 -6.92
C SER A 31 -7.20 9.74 -7.24
N GLU A 32 -6.90 9.92 -8.51
CA GLU A 32 -5.71 10.66 -8.93
C GLU A 32 -5.81 12.12 -8.51
N GLY A 33 -4.75 12.66 -7.93
CA GLY A 33 -4.69 14.01 -7.37
C GLY A 33 -4.98 14.09 -5.87
N GLU A 34 -5.68 13.10 -5.31
CA GLU A 34 -6.08 13.09 -3.90
C GLU A 34 -4.88 13.10 -2.96
N THR A 35 -4.98 13.90 -1.91
CA THR A 35 -3.97 14.01 -0.84
C THR A 35 -4.53 13.52 0.48
N PHE A 36 -3.68 12.95 1.33
CA PHE A 36 -4.09 12.54 2.66
C PHE A 36 -3.01 12.80 3.71
N THR A 37 -3.46 12.87 4.95
CA THR A 37 -2.62 12.82 6.15
C THR A 37 -3.27 11.84 7.13
N SER A 38 -2.48 10.90 7.62
CA SER A 38 -2.84 9.91 8.62
C SER A 38 -2.51 10.42 10.02
N SER A 39 -3.28 9.98 11.04
CA SER A 39 -2.94 10.27 12.44
C SER A 39 -1.62 9.60 12.88
N ASP A 40 -1.15 8.60 12.13
CA ASP A 40 0.14 7.94 12.35
C ASP A 40 1.33 8.74 11.79
N GLY A 41 1.09 9.95 11.27
CA GLY A 41 2.14 10.83 10.74
C GLY A 41 2.58 10.51 9.32
N ILE A 42 1.83 9.66 8.61
CA ILE A 42 2.04 9.39 7.18
C ILE A 42 1.25 10.41 6.36
N SER A 43 1.85 10.94 5.30
CA SER A 43 1.16 11.80 4.33
C SER A 43 1.49 11.38 2.91
N GLY A 44 0.61 11.73 1.98
CA GLY A 44 0.84 11.38 0.59
C GLY A 44 -0.11 12.03 -0.40
N GLN A 45 0.19 11.79 -1.68
CA GLN A 45 -0.65 12.22 -2.79
C GLN A 45 -0.69 11.15 -3.87
N PHE A 46 -1.87 10.70 -4.23
CA PHE A 46 -2.10 9.78 -5.34
C PHE A 46 -1.77 10.44 -6.67
N ARG A 47 -0.79 9.89 -7.38
CA ARG A 47 -0.34 10.34 -8.71
C ARG A 47 -0.83 9.42 -9.82
N VAL A 48 -1.10 8.17 -9.51
CA VAL A 48 -1.73 7.20 -10.42
C VAL A 48 -2.63 6.30 -9.59
N VAL A 49 -3.88 6.16 -10.03
CA VAL A 49 -4.83 5.17 -9.51
C VAL A 49 -5.37 4.39 -10.70
N LYS A 50 -4.87 3.18 -10.90
CA LYS A 50 -5.36 2.26 -11.94
C LYS A 50 -6.02 1.07 -11.25
N PRO A 51 -7.36 1.01 -11.21
CA PRO A 51 -8.11 -0.09 -10.61
C PRO A 51 -7.57 -1.46 -11.00
N PHE A 52 -7.48 -2.33 -10.01
CA PHE A 52 -7.02 -3.72 -10.13
C PHE A 52 -5.57 -3.90 -10.62
N ARG A 53 -4.79 -2.81 -10.71
CA ARG A 53 -3.45 -2.85 -11.32
C ARG A 53 -2.39 -2.12 -10.51
N GLN A 54 -2.62 -0.85 -10.17
CA GLN A 54 -1.54 -0.02 -9.68
C GLN A 54 -1.99 1.20 -8.87
N PHE A 55 -1.22 1.49 -7.83
CA PHE A 55 -1.09 2.81 -7.24
C PHE A 55 0.31 3.37 -7.48
N ARG A 56 0.40 4.68 -7.71
CA ARG A 56 1.63 5.46 -7.53
C ARG A 56 1.28 6.68 -6.71
N LEU A 57 2.07 6.97 -5.68
CA LEU A 57 1.87 8.12 -4.84
C LEU A 57 3.18 8.74 -4.41
N LYS A 58 3.12 10.04 -4.10
CA LYS A 58 4.09 10.65 -3.19
C LYS A 58 3.77 10.17 -1.78
N TRP A 59 4.80 9.82 -1.01
CA TRP A 59 4.64 9.25 0.32
C TRP A 59 5.74 9.78 1.25
N SER A 60 5.36 10.22 2.44
CA SER A 60 6.27 10.83 3.41
C SER A 60 5.84 10.53 4.83
N MET A 61 6.80 10.29 5.73
CA MET A 61 6.55 10.40 7.17
C MET A 61 6.73 11.85 7.63
N LYS A 62 6.17 12.18 8.79
CA LYS A 62 6.14 13.51 9.40
C LYS A 62 7.52 14.19 9.49
N ASP A 63 8.57 13.41 9.77
CA ASP A 63 9.91 13.94 10.03
C ASP A 63 10.85 13.81 8.82
N TRP A 64 10.32 13.50 7.64
CA TRP A 64 11.13 13.40 6.41
C TRP A 64 11.26 14.77 5.73
N GLU A 65 12.47 15.11 5.29
CA GLU A 65 12.73 16.36 4.57
C GLU A 65 12.07 16.38 3.18
N LYS A 66 11.98 15.21 2.52
CA LYS A 66 11.45 15.06 1.17
C LYS A 66 10.54 13.85 1.04
N PRO A 67 9.49 13.93 0.20
CA PRO A 67 8.63 12.79 -0.06
C PRO A 67 9.31 11.77 -0.97
N SER A 68 9.18 10.50 -0.62
CA SER A 68 9.49 9.37 -1.48
C SER A 68 8.42 9.15 -2.55
N THR A 69 8.71 8.25 -3.48
CA THR A 69 7.68 7.71 -4.40
C THR A 69 7.38 6.27 -3.97
N LEU A 70 6.12 5.99 -3.65
CA LEU A 70 5.63 4.65 -3.39
C LEU A 70 4.85 4.15 -4.62
N GLN A 71 5.10 2.91 -5.02
CA GLN A 71 4.38 2.21 -6.07
C GLN A 71 3.85 0.89 -5.50
N ILE A 72 2.56 0.64 -5.68
CA ILE A 72 1.92 -0.62 -5.33
C ILE A 72 1.40 -1.23 -6.61
N ARG A 73 1.74 -2.49 -6.88
CA ARG A 73 1.33 -3.20 -8.10
C ARG A 73 0.61 -4.48 -7.76
N LEU A 74 -0.45 -4.75 -8.51
CA LEU A 74 -1.16 -6.02 -8.55
C LEU A 74 -0.76 -6.74 -9.83
N LEU A 75 0.01 -7.82 -9.68
CA LEU A 75 0.49 -8.65 -10.78
C LEU A 75 -0.26 -9.99 -10.72
N SER A 76 -0.81 -10.42 -11.83
CA SER A 76 -1.60 -11.65 -11.89
C SER A 76 -1.32 -12.35 -13.22
N ASP A 77 -0.73 -13.55 -13.11
CA ASP A 77 -0.48 -14.43 -14.25
C ASP A 77 -1.62 -15.45 -14.42
N LYS A 78 -2.50 -15.58 -13.41
CA LYS A 78 -3.67 -16.47 -13.39
C LYS A 78 -4.85 -15.76 -12.74
N PRO A 79 -6.09 -15.96 -13.21
CA PRO A 79 -7.28 -15.25 -12.70
C PRO A 79 -7.48 -15.33 -11.17
N ASP A 80 -7.08 -16.44 -10.55
CA ASP A 80 -7.23 -16.76 -9.13
C ASP A 80 -5.96 -16.50 -8.30
N GLN A 81 -4.94 -15.88 -8.89
CA GLN A 81 -3.68 -15.63 -8.21
C GLN A 81 -3.17 -14.21 -8.46
N THR A 82 -2.91 -13.50 -7.36
CA THR A 82 -2.38 -12.13 -7.39
C THR A 82 -1.18 -11.98 -6.48
N THR A 83 -0.15 -11.31 -7.00
CA THR A 83 1.02 -10.83 -6.29
C THR A 83 0.84 -9.34 -6.05
N ILE A 84 0.86 -8.94 -4.77
CA ILE A 84 0.92 -7.54 -4.36
C ILE A 84 2.40 -7.19 -4.16
N SER A 85 2.87 -6.14 -4.81
CA SER A 85 4.26 -5.68 -4.69
C SER A 85 4.29 -4.21 -4.26
N PHE A 86 5.03 -3.93 -3.19
CA PHE A 86 5.38 -2.59 -2.75
C PHE A 86 6.79 -2.26 -3.24
N HIS A 87 6.95 -1.09 -3.85
CA HIS A 87 8.23 -0.57 -4.28
C HIS A 87 8.33 0.90 -3.91
N GLN A 88 9.39 1.26 -3.17
CA GLN A 88 9.60 2.63 -2.72
C GLN A 88 10.99 3.13 -3.16
N GLU A 89 11.01 4.32 -3.73
CA GLU A 89 12.19 4.98 -4.27
C GLU A 89 12.29 6.44 -3.78
N ASN A 90 13.44 7.09 -4.01
CA ASN A 90 13.78 8.41 -3.47
C ASN A 90 13.80 8.45 -1.93
N LEU A 91 14.47 7.47 -1.33
CA LEU A 91 14.78 7.43 0.10
C LEU A 91 16.19 7.97 0.33
N ASP A 92 16.33 8.92 1.25
CA ASP A 92 17.54 9.74 1.41
C ASP A 92 18.72 8.97 2.02
N HIS A 93 18.47 7.95 2.85
CA HIS A 93 19.50 7.22 3.59
C HIS A 93 19.34 5.70 3.49
N GLU A 94 20.45 4.97 3.61
CA GLU A 94 20.49 3.50 3.61
C GLU A 94 19.65 2.91 4.76
N ASN A 95 19.82 3.43 5.98
CA ASN A 95 19.02 3.02 7.13
C ASN A 95 17.51 3.16 6.88
N THR A 96 17.07 4.26 6.25
CA THR A 96 15.65 4.46 5.90
C THR A 96 15.18 3.43 4.88
N ARG A 97 16.03 3.04 3.92
CA ARG A 97 15.70 1.99 2.93
C ARG A 97 15.50 0.64 3.60
N GLU A 98 16.37 0.27 4.54
CA GLU A 98 16.24 -0.98 5.29
C GLU A 98 15.00 -0.99 6.19
N GLN A 99 14.76 0.10 6.92
CA GLN A 99 13.56 0.26 7.75
C GLN A 99 12.28 0.15 6.93
N MET A 100 12.20 0.85 5.80
CA MET A 100 11.03 0.78 4.92
C MET A 100 10.88 -0.59 4.26
N LYS A 101 11.98 -1.26 3.91
CA LYS A 101 11.92 -2.64 3.40
C LYS A 101 11.26 -3.57 4.42
N LEU A 102 11.71 -3.53 5.68
CA LEU A 102 11.12 -4.33 6.77
C LEU A 102 9.65 -3.98 6.98
N HIS A 103 9.32 -2.69 7.00
CA HIS A 103 7.93 -2.23 7.12
C HIS A 103 7.04 -2.80 6.00
N TRP A 104 7.46 -2.75 4.74
CA TRP A 104 6.66 -3.29 3.64
C TRP A 104 6.57 -4.82 3.66
N GLU A 105 7.61 -5.52 4.13
CA GLU A 105 7.57 -6.97 4.36
C GLU A 105 6.56 -7.34 5.45
N GLU A 106 6.50 -6.57 6.55
CA GLU A 106 5.50 -6.72 7.62
C GLU A 106 4.09 -6.47 7.10
N VAL A 107 3.85 -5.38 6.38
CA VAL A 107 2.55 -5.08 5.76
C VAL A 107 2.10 -6.21 4.83
N LEU A 108 2.99 -6.73 3.98
CA LEU A 108 2.68 -7.86 3.10
C LEU A 108 2.33 -9.13 3.88
N ASN A 109 3.02 -9.39 5.00
CA ASN A 109 2.73 -10.52 5.88
C ASN A 109 1.36 -10.38 6.53
N GLU A 110 1.00 -9.19 7.02
CA GLU A 110 -0.32 -8.93 7.60
C GLU A 110 -1.43 -9.12 6.56
N ILE A 111 -1.27 -8.57 5.36
CA ILE A 111 -2.22 -8.78 4.25
C ILE A 111 -2.41 -10.28 3.97
N LYS A 112 -1.31 -11.02 3.87
CA LYS A 112 -1.34 -12.47 3.62
C LYS A 112 -2.05 -13.22 4.74
N GLN A 113 -1.83 -12.85 6.01
CA GLN A 113 -2.52 -13.45 7.15
C GLN A 113 -4.02 -13.19 7.11
N LYS A 114 -4.45 -11.96 6.77
CA LYS A 114 -5.87 -11.61 6.63
C LYS A 114 -6.58 -12.51 5.61
N PHE A 115 -5.99 -12.71 4.43
CA PHE A 115 -6.58 -13.60 3.43
C PHE A 115 -6.56 -15.08 3.84
N SER A 116 -5.50 -15.54 4.51
CA SER A 116 -5.42 -16.92 5.04
C SER A 116 -6.51 -17.21 6.09
N MET A 117 -6.89 -16.20 6.89
CA MET A 117 -7.98 -16.34 7.87
C MET A 117 -9.36 -16.35 7.20
N MET A 118 -9.55 -15.59 6.12
CA MET A 118 -10.82 -15.54 5.38
C MET A 118 -11.14 -16.86 4.65
N GLU A 119 -10.14 -17.65 4.24
CA GLU A 119 -10.35 -18.97 3.63
C GLU A 119 -10.80 -20.05 4.63
N ARG A 120 -10.70 -19.78 5.93
CA ARG A 120 -10.94 -20.77 7.00
C ARG A 120 -12.26 -20.55 7.77
N GLY A 121 -12.99 -19.48 7.47
CA GLY A 121 -14.28 -19.14 8.10
C GLY A 121 -15.43 -19.36 7.15
#